data_AF-A0A7Y2U9Y6-F1
#
_entry.id   AF-A0A7Y2U9Y6-F1
#
_cell.length_a   1.000
_cell.length_b   1.000
_cell.length_c   1.000
_cell.angle_alpha   90.00
_cell.angle_beta   90.00
_cell.angle_gamma   90.00
#
_symmetry.space_group_name_H-M   'P 1'
#
loop_
_entity.id
_entity.type
_entity.pdbx_description
1 polymer ?
#
loop_
_entity_poly.entity_id
_entity_poly.type
_entity_poly.pdbx_seq_one_letter_code
_entity_poly.pdbx_strand_id
1 'polypeptide(L)'
;MRNWRKVHMYCLGYFKILSLISSCLLLIIGVTGILYNHHHDFDFLKESRVPTAILPGKYQERLDQTRDAQGLGDIFPEEDSSVPIMWVIIDLHNGSFFGGLWGRILYDILGGMLMVLSVTGIYMYFQIRKRARF
;
A
#
# COMPACT_ATOMS: atom_id res chain seq x y z
N MET A 1 -19.61 -27.87 0.10
CA MET A 1 -19.01 -27.04 -0.98
C MET A 1 -20.03 -26.31 -1.89
N ARG A 2 -21.20 -26.88 -2.23
CA ARG A 2 -22.19 -26.26 -3.15
C ARG A 2 -22.84 -24.97 -2.63
N ASN A 3 -22.98 -24.82 -1.31
CA ASN A 3 -23.66 -23.68 -0.68
C ASN A 3 -22.77 -22.42 -0.64
N TRP A 4 -21.46 -22.59 -0.40
CA TRP A 4 -20.47 -21.50 -0.40
C TRP A 4 -20.37 -20.79 -1.76
N ARG A 5 -20.41 -21.57 -2.85
CA ARG A 5 -20.43 -21.00 -4.21
C ARG A 5 -21.66 -20.14 -4.47
N LYS A 6 -22.82 -20.52 -3.92
CA LYS A 6 -24.04 -19.72 -4.02
C LYS A 6 -23.90 -18.42 -3.22
N VAL A 7 -23.46 -18.49 -1.96
CA VAL A 7 -23.23 -17.30 -1.12
C VAL A 7 -22.28 -16.32 -1.81
N HIS A 8 -21.14 -16.79 -2.33
CA HIS A 8 -20.21 -15.95 -3.07
C HIS A 8 -20.85 -15.32 -4.33
N MET A 9 -21.64 -16.08 -5.08
CA MET A 9 -22.33 -15.55 -6.27
C MET A 9 -23.45 -14.55 -5.93
N TYR A 10 -24.16 -14.71 -4.81
CA TYR A 10 -25.29 -13.83 -4.47
C TYR A 10 -24.85 -12.58 -3.70
N CYS A 11 -23.83 -12.67 -2.82
CA CYS A 11 -23.30 -11.51 -2.10
C CYS A 11 -22.34 -10.65 -2.94
N LEU A 12 -21.49 -11.25 -3.79
CA LEU A 12 -20.48 -10.52 -4.57
C LEU A 12 -20.77 -10.48 -6.08
N GLY A 13 -21.72 -11.30 -6.57
CA GLY A 13 -22.02 -11.40 -7.99
C GLY A 13 -22.97 -10.34 -8.53
N TYR A 14 -23.42 -9.36 -7.75
CA TYR A 14 -24.19 -8.23 -8.30
C TYR A 14 -23.28 -7.28 -9.09
N PHE A 15 -22.05 -7.04 -8.61
CA PHE A 15 -21.10 -6.08 -9.21
C PHE A 15 -19.93 -6.77 -9.94
N LYS A 16 -20.23 -7.75 -10.81
CA LYS A 16 -19.19 -8.55 -11.48
C LYS A 16 -18.22 -7.71 -12.33
N ILE A 17 -18.72 -6.67 -13.00
CA ILE A 17 -17.91 -5.77 -13.82
C ILE A 17 -16.99 -4.92 -12.93
N LEU A 18 -17.52 -4.35 -11.84
CA LEU A 18 -16.74 -3.58 -10.90
C LEU A 18 -15.62 -4.42 -10.27
N SER A 19 -15.91 -5.66 -9.89
CA SER A 19 -14.93 -6.61 -9.36
C SER A 19 -13.84 -6.94 -10.39
N LEU A 20 -14.20 -7.11 -11.67
CA LEU A 20 -13.25 -7.31 -12.76
C LEU A 20 -12.34 -6.08 -12.94
N ILE A 21 -12.92 -4.89 -13.01
CA ILE A 21 -12.17 -3.62 -13.14
C ILE A 21 -11.21 -3.44 -11.98
N SER A 22 -11.70 -3.64 -10.74
CA SER A 22 -10.88 -3.53 -9.52
C SER A 22 -9.72 -4.53 -9.52
N SER A 23 -9.96 -5.79 -9.92
CA SER A 23 -8.92 -6.81 -10.00
C SER A 23 -7.85 -6.45 -11.05
N CYS A 24 -8.26 -5.96 -12.22
CA CYS A 24 -7.32 -5.49 -13.24
C CYS A 24 -6.49 -4.29 -12.75
N LEU A 25 -7.14 -3.33 -12.10
CA LEU A 25 -6.50 -2.14 -11.56
C LEU A 25 -5.49 -2.50 -10.46
N LEU A 26 -5.85 -3.40 -9.54
CA LEU A 26 -4.95 -3.91 -8.50
C LEU A 26 -3.71 -4.59 -9.10
N LEU A 27 -3.89 -5.40 -10.16
CA LEU A 27 -2.76 -6.02 -10.85
C LEU A 27 -1.87 -4.99 -11.53
N ILE A 28 -2.44 -3.99 -12.21
CA ILE A 28 -1.66 -2.94 -12.86
C ILE A 28 -0.85 -2.18 -11.81
N ILE A 29 -1.47 -1.70 -10.74
CA ILE A 29 -0.78 -0.93 -9.70
C ILE A 29 0.28 -1.80 -8.99
N GLY A 30 -0.06 -3.04 -8.64
CA GLY A 30 0.84 -3.95 -7.95
C GLY A 30 2.05 -4.39 -8.79
N VAL A 31 1.87 -4.61 -10.10
CA VAL A 31 2.98 -5.03 -11.00
C VAL A 31 3.84 -3.85 -11.40
N THR A 32 3.23 -2.71 -11.75
CA THR A 32 3.96 -1.56 -12.30
C THR A 32 4.61 -0.71 -11.23
N GLY A 33 4.05 -0.69 -10.01
CA GLY A 33 4.43 0.26 -8.98
C GLY A 33 4.22 1.71 -9.44
N ILE A 34 3.31 1.97 -10.39
CA ILE A 34 3.14 3.30 -11.00
C ILE A 34 2.96 4.39 -9.94
N LEU A 35 2.18 4.11 -8.89
CA LEU A 35 1.93 5.04 -7.79
C LEU A 35 3.17 5.31 -6.94
N TYR A 36 4.04 4.30 -6.77
CA TYR A 36 5.32 4.45 -6.06
C TYR A 36 6.33 5.23 -6.90
N ASN A 37 6.40 4.97 -8.22
CA ASN A 37 7.32 5.68 -9.11
C ASN A 37 6.94 7.16 -9.30
N HIS A 38 5.63 7.47 -9.31
CA HIS A 38 5.13 8.85 -9.42
C HIS A 38 5.01 9.54 -8.06
N HIS A 39 5.69 9.05 -7.01
CA HIS A 39 5.67 9.70 -5.70
C HIS A 39 6.23 11.15 -5.75
N HIS A 40 7.05 11.46 -6.76
CA HIS A 40 7.53 12.80 -7.03
C HIS A 40 6.46 13.74 -7.60
N ASP A 41 5.35 13.26 -8.15
CA ASP A 41 4.31 14.12 -8.72
C ASP A 41 3.25 14.53 -7.69
N PHE A 42 3.30 13.95 -6.48
CA PHE A 42 2.39 14.27 -5.38
C PHE A 42 3.01 15.29 -4.41
N ASP A 43 3.16 16.53 -4.87
CA ASP A 43 3.81 17.59 -4.07
C ASP A 43 3.10 17.87 -2.75
N PHE A 44 1.78 17.75 -2.70
CA PHE A 44 1.00 17.91 -1.47
C PHE A 44 1.43 16.94 -0.34
N LEU A 45 1.89 15.72 -0.68
CA LEU A 45 2.36 14.72 0.30
C LEU A 45 3.76 15.00 0.82
N LYS A 46 4.57 15.75 0.06
CA LYS A 46 5.90 16.19 0.48
C LYS A 46 5.81 17.44 1.36
N GLU A 47 4.90 18.34 1.03
CA GLU A 47 4.67 19.59 1.76
C GLU A 47 3.96 19.35 3.09
N SER A 48 3.05 18.37 3.14
CA SER A 48 2.37 18.01 4.37
C SER A 48 3.33 17.35 5.35
N ARG A 49 3.49 17.95 6.53
CA ARG A 49 4.36 17.45 7.60
C ARG A 49 3.55 16.89 8.76
N VAL A 50 4.12 15.88 9.44
CA VAL A 50 3.57 15.28 10.66
C VAL A 50 4.57 15.42 11.79
N PRO A 51 4.15 15.87 12.99
CA PRO A 51 5.03 15.98 14.15
C PRO A 51 5.54 14.60 14.58
N THR A 52 6.83 14.49 14.89
CA THR A 52 7.47 13.26 15.35
C THR A 52 7.00 12.84 16.74
N ALA A 53 6.41 13.76 17.52
CA ALA A 53 5.84 13.47 18.83
C ALA A 53 4.75 12.38 18.82
N ILE A 54 4.01 12.22 17.72
CA ILE A 54 3.00 11.16 17.57
C ILE A 54 3.53 9.93 16.83
N LEU A 55 4.77 9.96 16.36
CA LEU A 55 5.39 8.91 15.57
C LEU A 55 6.37 8.08 16.42
N PRO A 56 6.68 6.85 15.99
CA PRO A 56 7.76 6.07 16.61
C PRO A 56 9.10 6.82 16.61
N GLY A 57 9.90 6.68 17.67
CA GLY A 57 11.18 7.41 17.84
C GLY A 57 12.18 7.28 16.70
N LYS A 58 12.11 6.21 15.89
CA LYS A 58 12.91 6.01 14.67
C LYS A 58 12.79 7.17 13.66
N TYR A 59 11.67 7.90 13.66
CA TYR A 59 11.47 9.04 12.76
C TYR A 59 12.22 10.27 13.23
N GLN A 60 12.35 10.46 14.54
CA GLN A 60 13.21 11.50 15.10
C GLN A 60 14.67 11.21 14.76
N GLU A 61 15.12 9.98 15.02
CA GLU A 61 16.49 9.55 14.71
C GLU A 61 16.82 9.71 13.21
N ARG A 62 15.90 9.32 12.31
CA ARG A 62 16.07 9.53 10.86
C ARG A 62 16.12 11.02 10.50
N LEU A 63 15.32 11.86 11.16
CA LEU A 63 15.31 13.31 10.94
C LEU A 63 16.65 13.92 11.38
N ASP A 64 17.15 13.55 12.55
CA ASP A 64 18.42 14.03 13.10
C ASP A 64 19.60 13.61 12.21
N GLN A 65 19.64 12.34 11.78
CA GLN A 65 20.61 11.86 10.80
C GLN A 65 20.56 12.63 9.46
N THR A 66 19.35 13.02 9.01
CA THR A 66 19.19 13.79 7.78
C THR A 66 19.68 15.23 7.96
N ARG A 67 19.43 15.85 9.13
CA ARG A 67 19.92 17.19 9.47
C ARG A 67 21.44 17.20 9.55
N ASP A 68 22.04 16.20 10.19
CA ASP A 68 23.50 16.05 10.29
C ASP A 68 24.14 15.89 8.92
N ALA A 69 23.55 15.05 8.06
CA ALA A 69 24.02 14.86 6.68
C ALA A 69 23.94 16.13 5.83
N GLN A 70 23.01 17.04 6.13
CA GLN A 70 22.88 18.33 5.47
C GLN A 70 23.72 19.44 6.13
N GLY A 71 24.35 19.17 7.28
CA GLY A 71 25.08 20.17 8.06
C GLY A 71 24.20 21.17 8.80
N LEU A 72 22.92 20.84 9.03
CA LEU A 72 21.94 21.69 9.73
C LEU A 72 21.82 21.35 11.23
N GLY A 73 22.50 20.31 11.72
CA GLY A 73 22.38 19.82 13.10
C GLY A 73 22.62 20.89 14.17
N ASP A 74 23.61 21.76 13.97
CA ASP A 74 23.99 22.81 14.92
C ASP A 74 23.17 24.10 14.78
N ILE A 75 22.42 24.26 13.69
CA ILE A 75 21.72 25.51 13.33
C ILE A 75 20.29 25.52 13.91
N PHE A 76 19.66 24.35 14.02
CA PHE A 76 18.28 24.20 14.48
C PHE A 76 18.15 23.08 15.54
N PRO A 77 18.66 23.29 16.76
CA PRO A 77 18.66 22.27 17.80
C PRO A 77 17.26 21.94 18.36
N GLU A 78 16.28 22.84 18.21
CA GLU A 78 14.95 22.72 18.85
C GLU A 78 13.75 22.94 17.89
N GLU A 79 13.95 23.03 16.57
CA GLU A 79 12.81 23.21 15.65
C GLU A 79 11.85 22.01 15.68
N ASP A 80 10.54 22.34 15.71
CA ASP A 80 9.39 21.44 15.67
C ASP A 80 9.68 20.22 14.79
N SER A 81 10.04 19.12 15.47
CA SER A 81 10.52 17.93 14.81
C SER A 81 9.36 17.31 14.06
N SER A 82 9.37 17.52 12.75
CA SER A 82 8.29 17.14 11.86
C SER A 82 8.88 16.54 10.61
N VAL A 83 8.30 15.43 10.18
CA VAL A 83 8.76 14.68 9.01
C VAL A 83 7.70 14.74 7.90
N PRO A 84 8.08 14.65 6.62
CA PRO A 84 7.12 14.58 5.52
C PRO A 84 6.18 13.38 5.68
N ILE A 85 4.88 13.56 5.43
CA ILE A 85 3.88 12.47 5.46
C ILE A 85 4.29 11.32 4.53
N MET A 86 4.91 11.64 3.39
CA MET A 86 5.42 10.67 2.45
C MET A 86 6.31 9.59 3.10
N TRP A 87 7.17 9.96 4.08
CA TRP A 87 8.02 8.98 4.77
C TRP A 87 7.19 7.95 5.54
N VAL A 88 6.11 8.41 6.18
CA VAL A 88 5.20 7.55 6.94
C VAL A 88 4.40 6.65 6.00
N ILE A 89 3.88 7.19 4.89
CA ILE A 89 3.14 6.43 3.88
C ILE A 89 4.01 5.31 3.29
N ILE A 90 5.27 5.61 2.93
CA ILE A 90 6.18 4.61 2.37
C ILE A 90 6.52 3.53 3.41
N ASP A 91 6.81 3.92 4.65
CA ASP A 91 7.09 2.98 5.74
C ASP A 91 5.85 2.12 6.09
N LEU A 92 4.64 2.64 5.90
CA LEU A 92 3.40 1.89 6.08
C LEU A 92 3.18 0.91 4.92
N HIS A 93 3.45 1.35 3.69
CA HIS A 93 3.30 0.54 2.48
C HIS A 93 4.27 -0.65 2.46
N ASN A 94 5.52 -0.46 2.90
CA ASN A 94 6.52 -1.51 2.95
C ASN A 94 6.48 -2.34 4.25
N GLY A 95 5.57 -2.04 5.19
CA GLY A 95 5.46 -2.76 6.48
C GLY A 95 6.57 -2.46 7.50
N SER A 96 7.54 -1.60 7.19
CA SER A 96 8.61 -1.14 8.10
C SER A 96 8.04 -0.41 9.32
N PHE A 97 6.84 0.15 9.21
CA PHE A 97 6.13 0.78 10.32
C PHE A 97 5.88 -0.19 11.50
N PHE A 98 5.62 -1.48 11.23
CA PHE A 98 5.14 -2.44 12.25
C PHE A 98 6.21 -3.33 12.90
N GLY A 99 7.50 -3.12 12.63
CA GLY A 99 8.55 -3.89 13.31
C GLY A 99 9.65 -4.43 12.38
N GLY A 100 10.19 -3.58 11.50
CA GLY A 100 11.36 -3.91 10.69
C GLY A 100 11.13 -5.11 9.77
N LEU A 101 11.95 -6.16 9.92
CA LEU A 101 11.98 -7.31 9.02
C LEU A 101 10.66 -8.11 9.02
N TRP A 102 10.05 -8.34 10.18
CA TRP A 102 8.82 -9.13 10.29
C TRP A 102 7.61 -8.42 9.69
N GLY A 103 7.52 -7.11 9.89
CA GLY A 103 6.48 -6.27 9.28
C GLY A 103 6.58 -6.29 7.75
N ARG A 104 7.80 -6.21 7.20
CA ARG A 104 8.05 -6.31 5.75
C ARG A 104 7.58 -7.64 5.17
N ILE A 105 8.01 -8.75 5.76
CA ILE A 105 7.65 -10.09 5.29
C ILE A 105 6.13 -10.29 5.31
N LEU A 106 5.46 -9.86 6.38
CA LEU A 106 4.01 -9.95 6.49
C LEU A 106 3.31 -9.16 5.37
N TYR A 107 3.74 -7.93 5.12
CA TYR A 107 3.17 -7.09 4.06
C TYR A 107 3.43 -7.65 2.66
N ASP A 108 4.61 -8.22 2.40
CA ASP A 108 4.92 -8.89 1.13
C ASP A 108 4.00 -10.10 0.91
N ILE A 109 3.77 -10.91 1.95
CA ILE A 109 2.82 -12.04 1.88
C ILE A 109 1.40 -11.54 1.59
N LEU A 110 0.93 -10.51 2.30
CA LEU A 110 -0.39 -9.93 2.06
C LEU A 110 -0.53 -9.37 0.63
N GLY A 111 0.50 -8.71 0.12
CA GLY A 111 0.56 -8.24 -1.26
C GLY A 111 0.46 -9.39 -2.27
N GLY A 112 1.24 -10.46 -2.05
CA GLY A 112 1.16 -11.67 -2.86
C GLY A 112 -0.22 -12.33 -2.82
N MET A 113 -0.86 -12.40 -1.65
CA MET A 113 -2.22 -12.92 -1.50
C MET A 113 -3.25 -12.07 -2.27
N LEU A 114 -3.13 -10.74 -2.23
CA LEU A 114 -3.98 -9.84 -3.01
C LEU A 114 -3.78 -10.02 -4.53
N MET A 115 -2.55 -10.28 -4.96
CA MET A 115 -2.24 -10.58 -6.36
C MET A 115 -2.90 -11.88 -6.81
N VAL A 116 -2.78 -12.96 -6.01
CA VAL A 116 -3.44 -14.24 -6.26
C VAL A 116 -4.96 -14.08 -6.29
N LEU A 117 -5.54 -13.32 -5.37
CA LEU A 117 -6.97 -13.05 -5.33
C LEU A 117 -7.45 -12.31 -6.60
N SER A 118 -6.66 -11.36 -7.09
CA SER A 118 -6.97 -10.61 -8.30
C SER A 118 -6.91 -11.50 -9.55
N VAL A 119 -5.88 -12.34 -9.69
CA VAL A 119 -5.76 -13.28 -10.82
C VAL A 119 -6.87 -14.33 -10.79
N THR A 120 -7.14 -14.92 -9.63
CA THR A 120 -8.20 -15.94 -9.48
C THR A 120 -9.59 -15.36 -9.70
N GLY A 121 -9.85 -14.13 -9.26
CA GLY A 121 -11.10 -13.40 -9.53
C GLY A 121 -11.35 -13.21 -11.03
N ILE A 122 -10.33 -12.76 -11.77
CA ILE A 122 -10.39 -12.63 -13.23
C ILE A 122 -10.63 -13.99 -13.90
N TYR A 123 -9.87 -15.02 -13.51
CA TYR A 123 -10.02 -16.37 -14.05
C TYR A 123 -11.44 -16.91 -13.86
N MET A 124 -12.00 -16.80 -12.64
CA MET A 124 -13.35 -17.26 -12.34
C MET A 124 -14.42 -16.50 -13.15
N TYR A 125 -14.26 -15.19 -13.33
CA TYR A 125 -15.18 -14.39 -14.15
C TYR A 125 -15.30 -14.95 -15.57
N PHE A 126 -14.17 -15.24 -16.22
CA PHE A 126 -14.18 -15.81 -17.56
C PHE A 126 -14.66 -17.26 -17.60
N GLN A 127 -14.30 -18.07 -16.61
CA GLN A 127 -14.73 -19.48 -16.56
C GLN A 127 -16.25 -19.61 -16.39
N ILE A 128 -16.87 -18.79 -15.54
CA ILE A 128 -18.34 -18.76 -15.36
C ILE A 128 -19.04 -18.36 -16.66
N ARG A 129 -18.53 -17.34 -17.37
CA ARG A 129 -19.10 -16.88 -18.65
C ARG A 129 -18.97 -17.90 -19.78
N LYS A 130 -17.95 -18.75 -19.77
CA LYS A 130 -17.80 -19.87 -20.71
C LYS A 130 -18.87 -20.93 -20.44
N ARG A 131 -19.09 -21.32 -19.18
CA ARG A 131 -20.09 -22.33 -18.80
C ARG A 131 -21.55 -21.91 -18.93
N ALA A 132 -21.84 -20.61 -19.03
CA ALA A 132 -23.19 -20.09 -19.23
C ALA A 132 -23.59 -19.95 -20.71
N ARG A 133 -22.64 -20.14 -21.64
CA ARG A 133 -22.87 -20.06 -23.10
C ARG A 133 -22.98 -21.44 -23.77
N PHE A 134 -22.87 -22.50 -22.99
CA PHE A 134 -23.16 -23.89 -23.35
C PHE A 134 -24.25 -24.41 -22.40
#